data_AF-A0A939BBP3-F1
#
_entry.id   AF-A0A939BBP3-F1
#
_cell.length_a   1.000
_cell.length_b   1.000
_cell.length_c   1.000
_cell.angle_alpha   90.00
_cell.angle_beta   90.00
_cell.angle_gamma   90.00
#
_symmetry.space_group_name_H-M   'P 1'
#
loop_
_entity.id
_entity.type
_entity.pdbx_description
1 polymer ?
#
loop_
_entity_poly.entity_id
_entity_poly.type
_entity_poly.pdbx_seq_one_letter_code
_entity_poly.pdbx_strand_id
1 'polypeptide(L)'
;MDNQQIQETADPRRNYYRVHVRRDTSLMMTFIKFQNRVSHPRVTFNLVVTGILLALVPTLVEKLAMPGVIVSYGVGALLILTGLFRQYLTLSMMRNNPEVKENEEITYYFGNAGIRAVRDGQEENMGFYKAVYRIWEDEKTFYVGMNEDDLLILPKDRFEEGSAEDFREFLVDKSGADYRWKPLGLVNRWKDFLTQTKNRITYLQMEARERDRNQKGKK
;
A
#
# COMPACT_ATOMS: atom_id res chain seq x y z
N MET A 1 9.98 -43.02 6.03
CA MET A 1 9.56 -41.62 6.30
C MET A 1 9.30 -41.56 7.79
N ASP A 2 10.20 -40.91 8.53
CA ASP A 2 10.31 -41.06 9.99
C ASP A 2 9.20 -40.33 10.76
N ASN A 3 8.70 -40.97 11.82
CA ASN A 3 7.63 -40.48 12.70
C ASN A 3 7.94 -39.10 13.34
N GLN A 4 9.19 -38.66 13.36
CA GLN A 4 9.58 -37.32 13.84
C GLN A 4 9.10 -36.21 12.90
N GLN A 5 9.12 -36.42 11.57
CA GLN A 5 8.61 -35.42 10.62
C GLN A 5 7.09 -35.26 10.72
N ILE A 6 6.36 -36.33 11.04
CA ILE A 6 4.89 -36.29 11.19
C ILE A 6 4.51 -35.57 12.50
N GLN A 7 5.26 -35.78 13.59
CA GLN A 7 5.05 -35.05 14.85
C GLN A 7 5.42 -33.57 14.76
N GLU A 8 6.51 -33.23 14.08
CA GLU A 8 6.90 -31.82 13.86
C GLU A 8 5.90 -31.06 12.96
N THR A 9 5.20 -31.74 12.07
CA THR A 9 4.19 -31.12 11.20
C THR A 9 2.85 -30.94 11.93
N ALA A 10 2.66 -31.60 13.07
CA ALA A 10 1.41 -31.63 13.83
C ALA A 10 1.37 -30.69 15.04
N ASP A 11 2.46 -30.00 15.41
CA ASP A 11 2.45 -29.04 16.52
C ASP A 11 1.68 -27.76 16.09
N PRO A 12 0.52 -27.45 16.71
CA PRO A 12 -0.27 -26.27 16.40
C PRO A 12 0.47 -24.95 16.68
N ARG A 13 1.51 -24.99 17.54
CA ARG A 13 2.30 -23.82 17.94
C ARG A 13 3.55 -23.61 17.10
N ARG A 14 3.86 -24.50 16.15
CA ARG A 14 5.01 -24.33 15.26
C ARG A 14 4.81 -23.09 14.39
N ASN A 15 5.77 -22.17 14.48
CA ASN A 15 5.87 -20.98 13.65
C ASN A 15 6.80 -21.27 12.48
N TYR A 16 6.38 -20.89 11.28
CA TYR A 16 7.20 -20.96 10.08
C TYR A 16 7.94 -19.66 9.83
N TYR A 17 7.28 -18.54 10.16
CA TYR A 17 7.87 -17.21 10.04
C TYR A 17 7.70 -16.42 11.31
N ARG A 18 8.73 -15.66 11.64
CA ARG A 18 8.77 -14.74 12.76
C ARG A 18 9.28 -13.39 12.27
N VAL A 19 8.49 -12.34 12.49
CA VAL A 19 8.81 -10.99 12.04
C VAL A 19 8.78 -10.05 13.23
N HIS A 20 9.92 -9.46 13.57
CA HIS A 20 10.03 -8.55 14.70
C HIS A 20 9.93 -7.09 14.26
N VAL A 21 8.87 -6.42 14.71
CA VAL A 21 8.50 -5.08 14.25
C VAL A 21 8.54 -4.11 15.42
N ARG A 22 9.28 -3.02 15.26
CA ARG A 22 9.22 -1.89 16.18
C ARG A 22 8.36 -0.78 15.57
N ARG A 23 7.33 -0.33 16.28
CA ARG A 23 6.51 0.84 15.90
C ARG A 23 7.28 2.12 16.17
N ASP A 24 8.26 2.39 15.31
CA ASP A 24 8.97 3.66 15.26
C ASP A 24 8.27 4.64 14.30
N THR A 25 8.69 5.91 14.36
CA THR A 25 8.18 6.97 13.47
C THR A 25 8.38 6.63 11.98
N SER A 26 9.40 5.83 11.65
CA SER A 26 9.69 5.37 10.28
C SER A 26 8.62 4.39 9.77
N LEU A 27 8.21 3.44 10.60
CA LEU A 27 7.17 2.47 10.28
C LEU A 27 5.79 3.14 10.20
N MET A 28 5.50 4.09 11.09
CA MET A 28 4.31 4.94 10.98
C MET A 28 4.29 5.76 9.69
N MET A 29 5.43 6.36 9.30
CA MET A 29 5.53 7.07 8.03
C MET A 29 5.35 6.12 6.83
N THR A 30 5.84 4.89 6.92
CA THR A 30 5.65 3.84 5.91
C THR A 30 4.18 3.45 5.77
N PHE A 31 3.49 3.25 6.90
CA PHE A 31 2.04 3.05 6.95
C PHE A 31 1.27 4.18 6.28
N ILE A 32 1.54 5.43 6.67
CA ILE A 32 0.85 6.62 6.15
C ILE A 32 1.06 6.75 4.64
N LYS A 33 2.28 6.53 4.16
CA LYS A 33 2.59 6.57 2.73
C LYS A 33 1.84 5.46 1.99
N PHE A 34 1.80 4.26 2.55
CA PHE A 34 1.08 3.14 1.98
C PHE A 34 -0.43 3.39 1.92
N GLN A 35 -1.05 3.77 3.03
CA GLN A 35 -2.50 3.98 3.10
C GLN A 35 -2.95 5.16 2.25
N ASN A 36 -2.20 6.27 2.23
CA ASN A 36 -2.48 7.37 1.31
C ASN A 36 -2.41 6.92 -0.16
N ARG A 37 -1.48 6.02 -0.49
CA ARG A 37 -1.32 5.47 -1.85
C ARG A 37 -2.43 4.49 -2.23
N VAL A 38 -2.89 3.65 -1.30
CA VAL A 38 -3.88 2.60 -1.58
C VAL A 38 -5.31 3.12 -1.46
N SER A 39 -5.64 3.84 -0.39
CA SER A 39 -6.99 4.32 -0.12
C SER A 39 -7.29 5.65 -0.84
N HIS A 40 -6.26 6.47 -1.09
CA HIS A 40 -6.43 7.79 -1.69
C HIS A 40 -5.48 8.09 -2.87
N PRO A 41 -5.33 7.17 -3.86
CA PRO A 41 -4.32 7.27 -4.91
C PRO A 41 -4.40 8.56 -5.74
N ARG A 42 -5.62 9.12 -5.89
CA ARG A 42 -5.87 10.30 -6.71
C ARG A 42 -5.93 11.60 -5.92
N VAL A 43 -6.07 11.56 -4.60
CA VAL A 43 -6.31 12.80 -3.82
C VAL A 43 -5.09 13.71 -3.85
N THR A 44 -3.90 13.19 -3.58
CA THR A 44 -2.66 13.97 -3.64
C THR A 44 -2.39 14.48 -5.06
N PHE A 45 -2.58 13.63 -6.07
CA PHE A 45 -2.40 14.02 -7.47
C PHE A 45 -3.38 15.12 -7.88
N ASN A 46 -4.68 14.95 -7.56
CA ASN A 46 -5.72 15.91 -7.89
C ASN A 46 -5.50 17.26 -7.19
N LEU A 47 -5.06 17.27 -5.93
CA LEU A 47 -4.74 18.52 -5.21
C LEU A 47 -3.58 19.27 -5.86
N VAL A 48 -2.50 18.57 -6.20
CA VAL A 48 -1.33 19.17 -6.85
C VAL A 48 -1.68 19.67 -8.25
N VAL A 49 -2.38 18.87 -9.07
CA VAL A 49 -2.81 19.28 -10.41
C VAL A 49 -3.76 20.47 -10.36
N THR A 50 -4.76 20.44 -9.49
CA THR A 50 -5.70 21.56 -9.32
C THR A 50 -4.96 22.82 -8.88
N GLY A 51 -4.00 22.70 -7.95
CA GLY A 51 -3.19 23.82 -7.50
C GLY A 51 -2.31 24.41 -8.61
N ILE A 52 -1.70 23.57 -9.45
CA ILE A 52 -0.92 24.00 -10.63
C ILE A 52 -1.83 24.70 -11.65
N LEU A 53 -2.99 24.12 -11.95
CA LEU A 53 -3.95 24.72 -12.88
C LEU A 53 -4.40 26.10 -12.41
N LEU A 54 -4.71 26.25 -11.12
CA LEU A 54 -5.01 27.55 -10.51
C LEU A 54 -3.84 28.53 -10.62
N ALA A 55 -2.60 28.10 -10.38
CA ALA A 55 -1.42 28.95 -10.54
C ALA A 55 -1.17 29.37 -11.99
N LEU A 56 -1.69 28.63 -12.98
CA LEU A 56 -1.60 28.96 -14.41
C LEU A 56 -2.75 29.85 -14.92
N VAL A 57 -3.85 29.98 -14.18
CA VAL A 57 -4.98 30.86 -14.60
C VAL A 57 -4.53 32.30 -14.90
N PRO A 58 -3.68 32.95 -14.08
CA PRO A 58 -3.24 34.33 -14.36
C PRO A 58 -2.37 34.48 -15.61
N THR A 59 -1.72 33.41 -16.08
CA THR A 59 -0.89 33.45 -17.30
C THR A 59 -1.69 33.14 -18.56
N LEU A 60 -2.84 32.48 -18.42
CA LEU A 60 -3.73 32.11 -19.53
C LEU A 60 -4.85 33.13 -19.77
N VAL A 61 -5.17 33.97 -18.77
CA VAL A 61 -6.26 34.96 -18.86
C VAL A 61 -5.69 36.37 -18.72
N GLU A 62 -5.54 37.06 -19.85
CA GLU A 62 -4.90 38.39 -19.96
C GLU A 62 -5.64 39.52 -19.22
N LYS A 63 -6.91 39.32 -18.85
CA LYS A 63 -7.76 40.34 -18.19
C LYS A 63 -8.16 39.99 -16.76
N LEU A 64 -7.30 39.30 -16.03
CA LEU A 64 -7.58 38.97 -14.63
C LEU A 64 -7.34 40.19 -13.73
N ALA A 65 -8.31 40.52 -12.88
CA ALA A 65 -8.15 41.57 -11.87
C ALA A 65 -7.09 41.19 -10.83
N MET A 66 -6.31 42.16 -10.33
CA MET A 66 -5.27 41.98 -9.31
C MET A 66 -5.70 41.12 -8.10
N PRO A 67 -6.89 41.30 -7.50
CA PRO A 67 -7.36 40.42 -6.42
C PRO A 67 -7.53 38.96 -6.88
N GLY A 68 -7.99 38.73 -8.11
CA GLY A 68 -8.12 37.41 -8.69
C GLY A 68 -6.77 36.72 -8.87
N VAL A 69 -5.72 37.47 -9.25
CA VAL A 69 -4.36 36.94 -9.41
C VAL A 69 -3.80 36.48 -8.07
N ILE A 70 -3.97 37.29 -7.03
CA ILE A 70 -3.51 36.99 -5.66
C ILE A 70 -4.23 35.75 -5.12
N VAL A 71 -5.55 35.65 -5.30
CA VAL A 71 -6.32 34.47 -4.89
C VAL A 71 -5.88 33.23 -5.66
N SER A 72 -5.64 33.34 -6.97
CA SER A 72 -5.23 32.22 -7.81
C SER A 72 -3.90 31.62 -7.37
N TYR A 73 -2.88 32.47 -7.16
CA TYR A 73 -1.59 32.01 -6.66
C TYR A 73 -1.65 31.56 -5.21
N GLY A 74 -2.37 32.27 -4.35
CA GLY A 74 -2.49 31.93 -2.93
C GLY A 74 -3.17 30.57 -2.72
N VAL A 75 -4.34 30.37 -3.32
CA VAL A 75 -5.08 29.10 -3.23
C VAL A 75 -4.34 27.98 -3.97
N GLY A 76 -3.76 28.27 -5.14
CA GLY A 76 -2.97 27.29 -5.90
C GLY A 76 -1.77 26.77 -5.10
N ALA A 77 -0.98 27.69 -4.51
CA ALA A 77 0.15 27.35 -3.66
C ALA A 77 -0.29 26.57 -2.41
N LEU A 78 -1.38 26.98 -1.76
CA LEU A 78 -1.92 26.29 -0.60
C LEU A 78 -2.28 24.83 -0.93
N LEU A 79 -2.98 24.58 -2.04
CA LEU A 79 -3.37 23.23 -2.46
C LEU A 79 -2.16 22.34 -2.75
N ILE A 80 -1.12 22.89 -3.39
CA ILE A 80 0.14 22.17 -3.64
C ILE A 80 0.81 21.81 -2.31
N LEU A 81 0.93 22.77 -1.39
CA LEU A 81 1.51 22.55 -0.07
C LEU A 81 0.72 21.49 0.72
N THR A 82 -0.61 21.59 0.77
CA THR A 82 -1.44 20.58 1.43
C THR A 82 -1.25 19.19 0.81
N GLY A 83 -1.18 19.09 -0.52
CA GLY A 83 -0.93 17.82 -1.21
C GLY A 83 0.43 17.20 -0.83
N LEU A 84 1.49 18.00 -0.83
CA LEU A 84 2.87 17.55 -0.53
C LEU A 84 3.09 17.23 0.95
N PHE A 85 2.53 18.04 1.85
CA PHE A 85 2.72 17.93 3.31
C PHE A 85 1.70 17.05 4.01
N ARG A 86 0.65 16.57 3.33
CA ARG A 86 -0.40 15.70 3.91
C ARG A 86 0.16 14.53 4.75
N GLN A 87 1.21 13.87 4.26
CA GLN A 87 1.84 12.74 4.97
C GLN A 87 2.46 13.17 6.31
N TYR A 88 3.05 14.36 6.39
CA TYR A 88 3.65 14.90 7.61
C TYR A 88 2.58 15.37 8.60
N LEU A 89 1.48 15.96 8.10
CA LEU A 89 0.32 16.31 8.94
C LEU A 89 -0.30 15.07 9.60
N THR A 90 -0.48 14.00 8.81
CA THR A 90 -1.03 12.73 9.31
C THR A 90 -0.10 12.08 10.35
N LEU A 91 1.22 12.15 10.13
CA LEU A 91 2.23 11.66 11.08
C LEU A 91 2.20 12.44 12.39
N SER A 92 2.11 13.77 12.31
CA SER A 92 2.00 14.64 13.48
C SER A 92 0.74 14.34 14.30
N MET A 93 -0.41 14.15 13.63
CA MET A 93 -1.66 13.77 14.30
C MET A 93 -1.56 12.40 14.98
N MET A 94 -0.98 11.38 14.32
CA MET A 94 -0.82 10.07 14.94
C MET A 94 0.17 10.08 16.11
N ARG A 95 1.29 10.81 16.00
CA ARG A 95 2.24 10.94 17.11
C ARG A 95 1.64 11.61 18.34
N ASN A 96 0.74 12.56 18.11
CA ASN A 96 0.06 13.27 19.19
C ASN A 96 -1.19 12.54 19.71
N ASN A 97 -1.54 11.36 19.15
CA ASN A 97 -2.66 10.56 19.63
C ASN A 97 -2.21 9.68 20.81
N PRO A 98 -2.82 9.80 22.01
CA PRO A 98 -2.45 9.00 23.19
C PRO A 98 -2.66 7.48 23.02
N GLU A 99 -3.43 7.03 22.03
CA GLU A 99 -3.61 5.61 21.71
C GLU A 99 -2.43 5.01 20.93
N VAL A 100 -1.58 5.84 20.31
CA VAL A 100 -0.40 5.40 19.55
C VAL A 100 0.80 5.38 20.50
N LYS A 101 1.07 4.22 21.09
CA LYS A 101 2.27 4.02 21.90
C LYS A 101 3.49 3.94 20.98
N GLU A 102 4.29 5.02 20.95
CA GLU A 102 5.58 5.02 20.25
C GLU A 102 6.54 4.01 20.89
N ASN A 103 7.33 3.32 20.06
CA ASN A 103 8.30 2.27 20.46
C ASN A 103 7.71 0.95 20.95
N GLU A 104 6.45 0.63 20.66
CA GLU A 104 5.96 -0.73 20.87
C GLU A 104 6.72 -1.72 20.00
N GLU A 105 7.21 -2.79 20.63
CA GLU A 105 7.79 -3.94 19.95
C GLU A 105 6.72 -5.02 19.82
N ILE A 106 6.48 -5.43 18.57
CA ILE A 106 5.48 -6.42 18.21
C ILE A 106 6.19 -7.51 17.42
N THR A 107 6.10 -8.74 17.89
CA THR A 107 6.60 -9.90 17.14
C THR A 107 5.43 -10.64 16.52
N TYR A 108 5.38 -10.69 15.19
CA TYR A 108 4.38 -11.44 14.46
C TYR A 108 4.85 -12.86 14.20
N TYR A 109 3.98 -13.82 14.44
CA TYR A 109 4.20 -15.23 14.23
C TYR A 109 3.21 -15.76 13.21
N PHE A 110 3.73 -16.43 12.18
CA PHE A 110 2.96 -17.09 11.14
C PHE A 110 3.20 -18.58 11.25
N GLY A 111 2.25 -19.27 11.89
CA GLY A 111 2.36 -20.70 12.19
C GLY A 111 1.22 -21.52 11.59
N ASN A 112 1.14 -22.77 11.99
CA ASN A 112 0.09 -23.69 11.53
C ASN A 112 -1.32 -23.25 11.95
N ALA A 113 -1.48 -22.75 13.18
CA ALA A 113 -2.78 -22.37 13.74
C ALA A 113 -3.33 -21.03 13.23
N GLY A 114 -2.50 -20.19 12.57
CA GLY A 114 -2.88 -18.86 12.12
C GLY A 114 -1.81 -17.81 12.39
N ILE A 115 -2.25 -16.57 12.48
CA ILE A 115 -1.39 -15.39 12.65
C ILE A 115 -1.54 -14.90 14.09
N ARG A 116 -0.40 -14.69 14.76
CA ARG A 116 -0.35 -14.25 16.15
C ARG A 116 0.57 -13.05 16.29
N ALA A 117 0.25 -12.15 17.20
CA ALA A 117 1.09 -11.02 17.55
C ALA A 117 1.44 -11.11 19.03
N VAL A 118 2.70 -10.96 19.38
CA VAL A 118 3.13 -10.82 20.78
C VAL A 118 3.57 -9.38 21.01
N ARG A 119 2.95 -8.73 21.98
CA ARG A 119 3.24 -7.36 22.39
C ARG A 119 3.49 -7.33 23.89
N ASP A 120 4.65 -6.84 24.32
CA ASP A 120 5.03 -6.75 25.74
C ASP A 120 4.80 -8.06 26.54
N GLY A 121 5.02 -9.21 25.90
CA GLY A 121 4.80 -10.54 26.48
C GLY A 121 3.36 -11.04 26.50
N GLN A 122 2.39 -10.25 26.03
CA GLN A 122 1.01 -10.68 25.81
C GLN A 122 0.83 -11.21 24.38
N GLU A 123 0.33 -12.43 24.26
CA GLU A 123 0.01 -13.08 22.99
C GLU A 123 -1.43 -12.76 22.58
N GLU A 124 -1.58 -12.13 21.42
CA GLU A 124 -2.84 -11.79 20.78
C GLU A 124 -3.01 -12.66 19.53
N ASN A 125 -4.19 -13.29 19.41
CA ASN A 125 -4.54 -14.05 18.21
C ASN A 125 -5.16 -13.10 17.17
N MET A 126 -4.43 -12.86 16.08
CA MET A 126 -4.89 -11.99 14.98
C MET A 126 -5.89 -12.70 14.05
N GLY A 127 -6.07 -14.01 14.20
CA GLY A 127 -7.00 -14.82 13.42
C GLY A 127 -6.32 -15.76 12.41
N PHE A 128 -7.15 -16.38 11.58
CA PHE A 128 -6.73 -17.37 10.59
C PHE A 128 -6.32 -16.73 9.25
N TYR A 129 -5.54 -17.46 8.44
CA TYR A 129 -5.13 -17.00 7.11
C TYR A 129 -6.31 -16.66 6.18
N LYS A 130 -7.47 -17.30 6.35
CA LYS A 130 -8.69 -16.96 5.59
C LYS A 130 -9.21 -15.55 5.86
N ALA A 131 -8.82 -14.92 6.97
CA ALA A 131 -9.16 -13.54 7.29
C ALA A 131 -8.27 -12.53 6.55
N VAL A 132 -7.19 -12.99 5.91
CA VAL A 132 -6.37 -12.16 5.04
C VAL A 132 -7.16 -11.91 3.76
N TYR A 133 -7.58 -10.67 3.54
CA TYR A 133 -8.37 -10.31 2.36
C TYR A 133 -7.50 -9.86 1.19
N ARG A 134 -6.28 -9.35 1.45
CA ARG A 134 -5.36 -8.88 0.41
C ARG A 134 -3.93 -8.76 0.92
N ILE A 135 -2.98 -9.03 0.03
CA ILE A 135 -1.55 -8.87 0.28
C ILE A 135 -1.00 -7.84 -0.70
N TRP A 136 -0.28 -6.84 -0.19
CA TRP A 136 0.52 -5.94 -1.00
C TRP A 136 2.00 -6.12 -0.68
N GLU A 137 2.84 -5.95 -1.68
CA GLU A 137 4.29 -6.04 -1.52
C GLU A 137 4.95 -4.88 -2.24
N ASP A 138 5.97 -4.31 -1.61
CA ASP A 138 6.93 -3.41 -2.24
C ASP A 138 8.37 -3.94 -2.09
N GLU A 139 9.35 -3.15 -2.51
CA GLU A 139 10.75 -3.55 -2.49
C GLU A 139 11.26 -3.90 -1.08
N LYS A 140 10.67 -3.36 -0.01
CA LYS A 140 11.17 -3.47 1.36
C LYS A 140 10.17 -4.05 2.36
N THR A 141 8.89 -4.13 2.02
CA THR A 141 7.84 -4.35 3.00
C THR A 141 6.67 -5.14 2.41
N PHE A 142 6.16 -6.08 3.18
CA PHE A 142 4.85 -6.70 2.96
C PHE A 142 3.78 -5.96 3.77
N TYR A 143 2.62 -5.76 3.17
CA TYR A 143 1.43 -5.21 3.83
C TYR A 143 0.34 -6.26 3.71
N VAL A 144 -0.13 -6.77 4.85
CA VAL A 144 -1.12 -7.84 4.90
C VAL A 144 -2.40 -7.28 5.50
N GLY A 145 -3.42 -7.14 4.67
CA GLY A 145 -4.75 -6.70 5.11
C GLY A 145 -5.52 -7.87 5.69
N MET A 146 -5.98 -7.74 6.93
CA MET A 146 -6.73 -8.74 7.68
C MET A 146 -7.98 -8.13 8.32
N ASN A 147 -8.97 -8.96 8.68
CA ASN A 147 -10.12 -8.59 9.51
C ASN A 147 -10.80 -7.25 9.14
N GLU A 148 -11.01 -7.00 7.84
CA GLU A 148 -11.56 -5.77 7.24
C GLU A 148 -10.73 -4.48 7.48
N ASP A 149 -10.29 -4.21 8.71
CA ASP A 149 -9.62 -2.96 9.11
C ASP A 149 -8.16 -3.13 9.59
N ASP A 150 -7.68 -4.36 9.81
CA ASP A 150 -6.32 -4.59 10.26
C ASP A 150 -5.32 -4.57 9.10
N LEU A 151 -4.21 -3.84 9.28
CA LEU A 151 -3.10 -3.85 8.33
C LEU A 151 -1.79 -4.17 9.04
N LEU A 152 -1.25 -5.35 8.77
CA LEU A 152 0.07 -5.74 9.23
C LEU A 152 1.14 -5.18 8.29
N ILE A 153 2.17 -4.57 8.87
CA ILE A 153 3.32 -4.03 8.13
C ILE A 153 4.54 -4.84 8.53
N LEU A 154 5.10 -5.55 7.56
CA LEU A 154 6.14 -6.55 7.78
C LEU A 154 7.36 -6.18 6.93
N PRO A 155 8.35 -5.47 7.49
CA PRO A 155 9.59 -5.16 6.80
C PRO A 155 10.37 -6.45 6.49
N LYS A 156 10.88 -6.56 5.26
CA LYS A 156 11.59 -7.76 4.78
C LYS A 156 12.93 -7.99 5.48
N ASP A 157 13.55 -6.92 5.98
CA ASP A 157 14.79 -6.93 6.75
C ASP A 157 14.60 -7.36 8.22
N ARG A 158 13.36 -7.63 8.62
CA ARG A 158 12.97 -7.92 10.02
C ARG A 158 12.44 -9.34 10.22
N PHE A 159 12.65 -10.21 9.24
CA PHE A 159 12.37 -11.64 9.37
C PHE A 159 13.49 -12.28 10.20
N GLU A 160 13.12 -12.84 11.35
CA GLU A 160 14.02 -13.57 12.25
C GLU A 160 14.03 -15.07 11.92
N GLU A 161 12.87 -15.58 11.50
CA GLU A 161 12.68 -16.98 11.09
C GLU A 161 11.92 -17.02 9.75
N GLY A 162 12.33 -17.93 8.88
CA GLY A 162 11.79 -18.06 7.52
C GLY A 162 12.33 -17.02 6.54
N SER A 163 12.36 -17.35 5.24
CA SER A 163 12.82 -16.43 4.19
C SER A 163 11.72 -15.45 3.79
N ALA A 164 12.04 -14.15 3.74
CA ALA A 164 11.13 -13.14 3.20
C ALA A 164 10.80 -13.38 1.71
N GLU A 165 11.65 -14.09 0.96
CA GLU A 165 11.45 -14.38 -0.46
C GLU A 165 10.32 -15.40 -0.67
N ASP A 166 10.30 -16.43 0.18
CA ASP A 166 9.31 -17.51 0.14
C ASP A 166 8.01 -17.14 0.86
N PHE A 167 8.07 -16.12 1.72
CA PHE A 167 6.94 -15.69 2.54
C PHE A 167 5.71 -15.28 1.72
N ARG A 168 5.91 -14.67 0.55
CA ARG A 168 4.81 -14.32 -0.36
C ARG A 168 4.02 -15.57 -0.76
N GLU A 169 4.72 -16.60 -1.24
CA GLU A 169 4.09 -17.81 -1.75
C GLU A 169 3.36 -18.54 -0.61
N PHE A 170 4.00 -18.64 0.55
CA PHE A 170 3.37 -19.17 1.76
C PHE A 170 2.06 -18.45 2.10
N LEU A 171 2.06 -17.11 2.15
CA LEU A 171 0.87 -16.33 2.50
C LEU A 171 -0.24 -16.50 1.47
N VAL A 172 0.09 -16.45 0.18
CA VAL A 172 -0.89 -16.59 -0.91
C VAL A 172 -1.49 -18.00 -0.90
N ASP A 173 -0.68 -19.04 -0.73
CA ASP A 173 -1.13 -20.43 -0.65
C ASP A 173 -2.06 -20.67 0.55
N LYS A 174 -1.68 -20.15 1.74
CA LYS A 174 -2.47 -20.33 2.97
C LYS A 174 -3.76 -19.50 3.00
N SER A 175 -3.75 -18.29 2.43
CA SER A 175 -4.90 -17.38 2.50
C SER A 175 -5.83 -17.46 1.31
N GLY A 176 -5.31 -17.78 0.12
CA GLY A 176 -6.02 -17.61 -1.16
C GLY A 176 -6.26 -16.15 -1.54
N ALA A 177 -5.59 -15.19 -0.87
CA ALA A 177 -5.80 -13.76 -1.07
C ALA A 177 -5.19 -13.23 -2.38
N ASP A 178 -5.77 -12.15 -2.91
CA ASP A 178 -5.23 -11.41 -4.05
C ASP A 178 -3.87 -10.76 -3.67
N TYR A 179 -2.89 -10.92 -4.56
CA TYR A 179 -1.55 -10.35 -4.40
C TYR A 179 -1.34 -9.16 -5.32
N ARG A 180 -0.82 -8.05 -4.78
CA ARG A 180 -0.55 -6.83 -5.54
C ARG A 180 0.84 -6.27 -5.29
N TRP A 181 1.67 -6.29 -6.33
CA TRP A 181 2.91 -5.52 -6.35
C TRP A 181 2.64 -4.01 -6.40
N LYS A 182 3.27 -3.24 -5.51
CA LYS A 182 3.13 -1.78 -5.40
C LYS A 182 4.49 -1.11 -5.17
N PRO A 183 5.24 -0.79 -6.23
CA PRO A 183 6.60 -0.27 -6.08
C PRO A 183 6.65 1.07 -5.33
N LEU A 184 7.62 1.21 -4.42
CA LEU A 184 7.97 2.44 -3.74
C LEU A 184 8.77 3.37 -4.65
N GLY A 185 9.68 2.83 -5.47
CA GLY A 185 10.59 3.63 -6.30
C GLY A 185 9.88 4.40 -7.42
N LEU A 186 10.15 5.71 -7.57
CA LEU A 186 9.56 6.54 -8.63
C LEU A 186 9.81 5.97 -10.04
N VAL A 187 11.00 5.41 -10.27
CA VAL A 187 11.38 4.77 -11.54
C VAL A 187 10.52 3.52 -11.81
N ASN A 188 10.33 2.69 -10.78
CA ASN A 188 9.50 1.48 -10.90
C ASN A 188 8.02 1.84 -11.07
N ARG A 189 7.53 2.90 -10.43
CA ARG A 189 6.19 3.44 -10.67
C ARG A 189 5.99 3.93 -12.10
N TRP A 190 7.00 4.60 -12.66
CA TRP A 190 6.93 5.08 -14.04
C TRP A 190 6.90 3.91 -15.03
N LYS A 191 7.70 2.86 -14.79
CA LYS A 191 7.66 1.61 -15.58
C LYS A 191 6.29 0.93 -15.51
N ASP A 192 5.69 0.80 -14.32
CA ASP A 192 4.36 0.21 -14.15
C ASP A 192 3.26 1.03 -14.84
N PHE A 193 3.31 2.36 -14.70
CA PHE A 193 2.36 3.25 -15.34
C PHE A 193 2.45 3.19 -16.87
N LEU A 194 3.66 3.20 -17.43
CA LEU A 194 3.88 3.01 -18.87
C LEU A 194 3.33 1.67 -19.35
N THR A 195 3.56 0.60 -18.59
CA THR A 195 3.12 -0.76 -18.93
C THR A 195 1.60 -0.84 -18.93
N GLN A 196 0.93 -0.31 -17.89
CA GLN A 196 -0.53 -0.26 -17.85
C GLN A 196 -1.13 0.62 -18.96
N THR A 197 -0.50 1.77 -19.26
CA THR A 197 -0.96 2.66 -20.32
C THR A 197 -0.83 2.00 -21.69
N LYS A 198 0.29 1.31 -21.95
CA LYS A 198 0.50 0.54 -23.17
C LYS A 198 -0.55 -0.56 -23.32
N ASN A 199 -0.80 -1.33 -22.27
CA ASN A 199 -1.80 -2.41 -22.29
C ASN A 199 -3.22 -1.87 -22.54
N ARG A 200 -3.57 -0.72 -21.97
CA ARG A 200 -4.87 -0.08 -22.19
C ARG A 200 -5.03 0.45 -23.62
N ILE A 201 -3.98 1.03 -24.19
CA ILE A 201 -3.98 1.47 -25.60
C ILE A 201 -4.13 0.26 -26.52
N THR A 202 -3.41 -0.83 -26.26
CA THR A 202 -3.53 -2.08 -27.01
C THR A 202 -4.95 -2.64 -26.94
N TYR A 203 -5.57 -2.65 -25.76
CA TYR A 203 -6.96 -3.09 -25.59
C TYR A 203 -7.93 -2.22 -26.41
N LEU A 204 -7.81 -0.89 -26.33
CA LEU A 204 -8.65 0.03 -27.11
C LEU A 204 -8.46 -0.14 -28.62
N GLN A 205 -7.23 -0.45 -29.08
CA GLN A 205 -6.95 -0.75 -30.47
C GLN A 205 -7.54 -2.09 -30.92
N MET A 206 -7.52 -3.11 -30.06
CA MET A 206 -8.18 -4.40 -30.32
C MET A 206 -9.70 -4.22 -30.40
N GLU A 207 -10.29 -3.49 -29.47
CA GLU A 207 -11.72 -3.20 -29.45
C GLU A 207 -12.16 -2.39 -30.68
N ALA A 208 -11.36 -1.41 -31.12
CA ALA A 208 -11.61 -0.66 -32.35
C ALA A 208 -11.55 -1.57 -33.60
N ARG A 209 -10.57 -2.49 -33.67
CA ARG A 209 -10.45 -3.45 -34.79
C ARG A 209 -11.59 -4.46 -34.83
N GLU A 210 -12.09 -4.91 -33.68
CA GLU A 210 -13.25 -5.79 -33.61
C GLU A 210 -14.53 -5.10 -34.06
N ARG A 211 -14.74 -3.84 -33.67
CA ARG A 211 -15.86 -3.01 -34.16
C ARG A 211 -15.80 -2.85 -35.69
N ASP A 212 -14.63 -2.57 -36.25
CA ASP A 212 -14.46 -2.43 -37.70
C ASP A 212 -14.71 -3.74 -38.46
N ARG A 213 -14.25 -4.89 -37.93
CA ARG A 213 -14.55 -6.21 -38.52
C ARG A 213 -16.03 -6.53 -38.48
N ASN A 214 -16.70 -6.27 -37.37
CA ASN A 214 -18.13 -6.52 -37.21
C ASN A 214 -19.01 -5.60 -38.08
N GLN A 215 -18.53 -4.39 -38.40
CA GLN A 215 -19.21 -3.50 -39.36
C GLN A 215 -18.98 -3.92 -40.82
N LYS A 216 -17.79 -4.43 -41.17
CA LYS A 216 -17.50 -4.90 -42.54
C LYS A 216 -18.14 -6.25 -42.87
N GLY A 217 -18.35 -7.14 -41.89
CA GLY A 217 -19.03 -8.42 -42.10
C GLY A 217 -20.56 -8.35 -42.18
N LYS A 218 -21.17 -7.16 -41.99
CA LYS A 218 -22.61 -6.91 -42.08
C LYS A 218 -23.04 -6.16 -43.36
N LYS A 219 -22.09 -5.82 -44.24
CA LYS A 219 -22.35 -5.27 -45.58
C LYS A 219 -22.14 -6.35 -46.62
#